data_AF-A0A9N8HWY6-F1
#
_entry.id   AF-A0A9N8HWY6-F1
#
_cell.length_a   1.000
_cell.length_b   1.000
_cell.length_c   1.000
_cell.angle_alpha   90.00
_cell.angle_beta   90.00
_cell.angle_gamma   90.00
#
_symmetry.space_group_name_H-M   'P 1'
#
loop_
_entity.id
_entity.type
_entity.pdbx_description
1 polymer ?
#
loop_
_entity_poly.entity_id
_entity_poly.type
_entity_poly.pdbx_seq_one_letter_code
_entity_poly.pdbx_strand_id
1 'polypeptide(L)'
;MFFRPLLSITLPLLASAFGPATPLSVRNDASPLMTMRVSQGDLNRRGKITQMLQNVKSNDDPKAAIQSTVLTDKTAGLLETCNENVRKSLLYKIQALSSQYGLVVPSDFGTPMPRLEREALQTQQAAVKKAEKKEYFDKYKVDRDARVAVRRAAEAGTEADKKKKAFARAADIESKKRDKEEELKQIEKDEQLKLTATLANAQEDAEKEAEKVAEKVAEKAADA
;
A
#
# COMPACT_ATOMS: atom_id res chain seq x y z
N MET A 1 51.69 20.65 18.42
CA MET A 1 50.89 20.61 17.19
C MET A 1 50.51 19.16 16.91
N PHE A 2 49.26 18.77 17.10
CA PHE A 2 48.76 17.45 16.69
C PHE A 2 47.44 17.63 15.96
N PHE A 3 47.45 17.26 14.68
CA PHE A 3 46.35 17.31 13.73
C PHE A 3 45.24 16.34 14.14
N ARG A 4 44.00 16.82 14.23
CA ARG A 4 42.79 16.00 14.28
C ARG A 4 42.27 15.79 12.85
N PRO A 5 41.98 14.56 12.38
CA PRO A 5 41.20 14.38 11.17
C PRO A 5 39.71 14.49 11.53
N LEU A 6 39.04 15.46 10.89
CA LEU A 6 37.58 15.57 10.84
C LEU A 6 37.04 14.44 9.95
N LEU A 7 36.42 13.44 10.56
CA LEU A 7 35.59 12.46 9.86
C LEU A 7 34.28 13.13 9.43
N SER A 8 34.25 13.58 8.18
CA SER A 8 33.06 14.04 7.47
C SER A 8 32.11 12.87 7.23
N ILE A 9 31.08 12.77 8.07
CA ILE A 9 29.92 11.89 7.89
C ILE A 9 29.08 12.47 6.75
N THR A 10 29.17 11.86 5.58
CA THR A 10 28.24 12.10 4.47
C THR A 10 26.95 11.33 4.71
N LEU A 11 25.87 12.04 5.04
CA LEU A 11 24.51 11.47 4.98
C LEU A 11 24.13 11.25 3.50
N PRO A 12 23.77 10.03 3.07
CA PRO A 12 23.12 9.87 1.78
C PRO A 12 21.68 10.36 1.86
N LEU A 13 21.38 11.34 1.01
CA LEU A 13 20.08 11.88 0.65
C LEU A 13 19.02 10.76 0.49
N LEU A 14 18.07 10.69 1.42
CA LEU A 14 16.75 10.06 1.23
C LEU A 14 15.92 10.95 0.30
N ALA A 15 16.17 10.91 -1.01
CA ALA A 15 15.39 11.62 -2.02
C ALA A 15 15.32 10.82 -3.33
N SER A 16 14.76 9.61 -3.27
CA SER A 16 14.51 8.79 -4.47
C SER A 16 13.34 7.82 -4.23
N ALA A 17 12.19 8.35 -3.82
CA ALA A 17 10.94 7.57 -3.68
C ALA A 17 9.78 8.11 -4.53
N PHE A 18 10.01 9.19 -5.28
CA PHE A 18 9.07 9.69 -6.28
C PHE A 18 9.82 9.80 -7.60
N GLY A 19 9.53 8.88 -8.53
CA GLY A 19 10.00 8.99 -9.91
C GLY A 19 9.51 10.29 -10.57
N PRO A 20 10.03 10.65 -11.76
CA PRO A 20 9.62 11.86 -12.45
C PRO A 20 8.10 11.83 -12.69
N ALA A 21 7.40 12.83 -12.15
CA ALA A 21 5.98 13.01 -12.34
C ALA A 21 5.69 13.13 -13.84
N THR A 22 5.06 12.11 -14.43
CA THR A 22 4.55 12.19 -15.79
C THR A 22 3.35 13.14 -15.78
N PRO A 23 3.40 14.28 -16.52
CA PRO A 23 2.23 15.13 -16.62
C PRO A 23 1.12 14.36 -17.36
N LEU A 24 -0.07 14.26 -16.76
CA LEU A 24 -1.26 13.77 -17.45
C LEU A 24 -1.46 14.62 -18.72
N SER A 25 -1.40 13.99 -19.89
CA SER A 25 -1.74 14.63 -21.17
C SER A 25 -3.25 14.87 -21.23
N VAL A 26 -3.70 15.97 -20.63
CA VAL A 26 -5.06 16.48 -20.83
C VAL A 26 -5.11 17.10 -22.22
N ARG A 27 -5.53 16.31 -23.20
CA ARG A 27 -5.82 16.74 -24.57
C ARG A 27 -7.04 17.67 -24.54
N ASN A 28 -6.81 18.97 -24.35
CA ASN A 28 -7.83 20.01 -24.43
C ASN A 28 -8.01 20.45 -25.89
N ASP A 29 -8.61 19.60 -26.72
CA ASP A 29 -9.15 20.03 -28.01
C ASP A 29 -10.50 20.73 -27.75
N ALA A 30 -10.41 21.95 -27.24
CA ALA A 30 -11.53 22.78 -26.82
C ALA A 30 -12.15 23.51 -28.02
N SER A 31 -13.15 22.90 -28.64
CA SER A 31 -14.24 23.66 -29.27
C SER A 31 -15.39 23.77 -28.25
N PRO A 32 -15.85 24.98 -27.87
CA PRO A 32 -16.89 25.16 -26.86
C PRO A 32 -18.26 24.98 -27.52
N LEU A 33 -18.50 23.83 -28.13
CA LEU A 33 -19.87 23.37 -28.31
C LEU A 33 -20.31 22.91 -26.92
N MET A 34 -21.07 23.78 -26.23
CA MET A 34 -21.79 23.48 -24.98
C MET A 34 -22.80 22.34 -25.21
N THR A 35 -22.31 21.16 -25.54
CA THR A 35 -23.07 19.94 -25.59
C THR A 35 -23.08 19.40 -24.16
N MET A 36 -24.27 19.25 -23.59
CA MET A 36 -24.40 18.56 -22.31
C MET A 36 -23.67 17.23 -22.40
N ARG A 37 -22.61 17.06 -21.63
CA ARG A 37 -21.84 15.80 -21.60
C ARG A 37 -22.81 14.66 -21.29
N VAL A 38 -22.83 13.65 -22.16
CA VAL A 38 -23.60 12.43 -21.92
C VAL A 38 -22.99 11.73 -20.71
N SER A 39 -23.79 11.51 -19.67
CA SER A 39 -23.28 10.85 -18.46
C SER A 39 -22.97 9.38 -18.74
N GLN A 40 -22.07 8.77 -17.95
CA GLN A 40 -21.84 7.32 -18.03
C GLN A 40 -23.14 6.53 -17.79
N GLY A 41 -24.04 7.06 -16.95
CA GLY A 41 -25.37 6.50 -16.74
C GLY A 41 -26.21 6.47 -18.01
N ASP A 42 -26.22 7.55 -18.79
CA ASP A 42 -26.92 7.62 -20.08
C ASP A 42 -26.33 6.64 -21.10
N LEU A 43 -25.00 6.49 -21.15
CA LEU A 43 -24.34 5.52 -22.03
C LEU A 43 -24.76 4.08 -21.70
N ASN A 44 -24.77 3.72 -20.42
CA ASN A 44 -25.20 2.40 -19.97
C ASN A 44 -26.67 2.13 -20.31
N ARG A 45 -27.55 3.13 -20.17
CA ARG A 45 -28.98 3.01 -20.49
C ARG A 45 -29.22 2.90 -21.98
N ARG A 46 -28.52 3.71 -22.78
CA ARG A 46 -28.50 3.61 -24.25
C ARG A 46 -28.05 2.22 -24.68
N GLY A 47 -27.01 1.68 -24.06
CA GLY A 47 -26.53 0.32 -24.31
C GLY A 47 -27.62 -0.73 -24.09
N LYS A 48 -28.27 -0.70 -22.91
CA LYS A 48 -29.38 -1.61 -22.58
C LYS A 48 -30.54 -1.53 -23.56
N ILE A 49 -31.02 -0.32 -23.88
CA ILE A 49 -32.15 -0.13 -24.80
C ILE A 49 -31.76 -0.57 -26.21
N THR A 50 -30.54 -0.27 -26.66
CA THR A 50 -30.07 -0.71 -27.98
C THR A 50 -29.97 -2.24 -28.05
N GLN A 51 -29.52 -2.89 -26.98
CA GLN A 51 -29.48 -4.35 -26.90
C GLN A 51 -30.89 -4.96 -26.93
N MET A 52 -31.87 -4.37 -26.21
CA MET A 52 -33.27 -4.80 -26.29
C MET A 52 -33.80 -4.71 -27.73
N LEU A 53 -33.54 -3.58 -28.42
CA LEU A 53 -33.95 -3.39 -29.81
C LEU A 53 -33.28 -4.38 -30.78
N GLN A 54 -32.03 -4.77 -30.51
CA GLN A 54 -31.32 -5.78 -31.30
C GLN A 54 -31.92 -7.16 -31.08
N ASN A 55 -32.14 -7.56 -29.83
CA ASN A 55 -32.70 -8.87 -29.49
C ASN A 55 -34.09 -9.08 -30.12
N VAL A 56 -34.92 -8.03 -30.15
CA VAL A 56 -36.26 -8.06 -30.75
C VAL A 56 -36.22 -8.32 -32.25
N LYS A 57 -35.20 -7.83 -32.96
CA LYS A 57 -35.04 -8.08 -34.40
C LYS A 57 -34.62 -9.52 -34.70
N SER A 58 -34.01 -10.20 -33.73
CA SER A 58 -33.52 -11.57 -33.86
C SER A 58 -34.52 -12.62 -33.36
N ASN A 59 -35.69 -12.21 -32.85
CA ASN A 59 -36.73 -13.12 -32.37
C ASN A 59 -37.65 -13.57 -33.50
N ASP A 60 -38.19 -14.79 -33.37
CA ASP A 60 -39.11 -15.38 -34.34
C ASP A 60 -40.45 -14.62 -34.44
N ASP A 61 -40.93 -14.06 -33.32
CA ASP A 61 -42.15 -13.23 -33.24
C ASP A 61 -41.83 -11.77 -32.82
N PRO A 62 -41.42 -10.90 -33.75
CA PRO A 62 -40.96 -9.56 -33.42
C PRO A 62 -42.07 -8.66 -32.85
N LYS A 63 -43.33 -8.84 -33.28
CA LYS A 63 -44.48 -8.05 -32.78
C LYS A 63 -44.71 -8.25 -31.28
N ALA A 64 -44.76 -9.51 -30.84
CA ALA A 64 -44.95 -9.86 -29.44
C ALA A 64 -43.74 -9.45 -28.59
N ALA A 65 -42.53 -9.61 -29.15
CA ALA A 65 -41.29 -9.17 -28.49
C ALA A 65 -41.26 -7.66 -28.25
N ILE A 66 -41.73 -6.82 -29.19
CA ILE A 66 -41.78 -5.36 -29.01
C ILE A 66 -42.69 -4.98 -27.84
N GLN A 67 -43.89 -5.55 -27.77
CA GLN A 67 -44.85 -5.25 -26.70
C GLN A 67 -44.34 -5.70 -25.33
N SER A 68 -43.75 -6.90 -25.25
CA SER A 68 -43.30 -7.48 -23.99
C SER A 68 -41.97 -6.92 -23.47
N THR A 69 -41.10 -6.40 -24.34
CA THR A 69 -39.74 -5.99 -23.94
C THR A 69 -39.43 -4.52 -24.18
N VAL A 70 -39.93 -3.92 -25.27
CA VAL A 70 -39.58 -2.55 -25.68
C VAL A 70 -40.60 -1.53 -25.21
N LEU A 71 -41.89 -1.84 -25.29
CA LEU A 71 -42.99 -0.95 -24.90
C LEU A 71 -43.45 -1.27 -23.47
N THR A 72 -42.52 -1.23 -22.51
CA THR A 72 -42.81 -1.51 -21.10
C THR A 72 -42.57 -0.28 -20.23
N ASP A 73 -43.18 -0.25 -19.04
CA ASP A 73 -42.95 0.83 -18.07
C ASP A 73 -41.47 0.95 -17.67
N LYS A 74 -40.74 -0.18 -17.69
CA LYS A 74 -39.30 -0.21 -17.39
C LYS A 74 -38.50 0.56 -18.44
N THR A 75 -38.78 0.36 -19.72
CA THR A 75 -38.09 1.08 -20.80
C THR A 75 -38.52 2.55 -20.85
N ALA A 76 -39.79 2.86 -20.57
CA ALA A 76 -40.26 4.23 -20.40
C ALA A 76 -39.49 4.97 -19.29
N GLY A 77 -39.39 4.39 -18.09
CA GLY A 77 -38.66 5.00 -16.97
C GLY A 77 -37.15 5.17 -17.23
N LEU A 78 -36.55 4.26 -18.01
CA LEU A 78 -35.15 4.43 -18.46
C LEU A 78 -35.00 5.62 -19.42
N LEU A 79 -35.95 5.85 -20.33
CA LEU A 79 -35.94 6.96 -21.28
C LEU A 79 -36.16 8.31 -20.61
N GLU A 80 -37.09 8.39 -19.65
CA GLU A 80 -37.42 9.62 -18.91
C GLU A 80 -36.21 10.25 -18.22
N THR A 81 -35.34 9.36 -17.73
CA THR A 81 -34.18 9.71 -16.92
C THR A 81 -32.91 9.85 -17.77
N CYS A 82 -33.00 9.64 -19.09
CA CYS A 82 -31.92 9.95 -20.02
C CYS A 82 -31.88 11.45 -20.37
N ASN A 83 -30.69 11.94 -20.75
CA ASN A 83 -30.54 13.25 -21.39
C ASN A 83 -31.47 13.38 -22.62
N GLU A 84 -32.03 14.57 -22.85
CA GLU A 84 -32.97 14.87 -23.93
C GLU A 84 -32.49 14.40 -25.32
N ASN A 85 -31.22 14.63 -25.66
CA ASN A 85 -30.67 14.22 -26.95
C ASN A 85 -30.65 12.69 -27.11
N VAL A 86 -30.24 11.98 -26.05
CA VAL A 86 -30.21 10.51 -26.03
C VAL A 86 -31.63 9.97 -26.10
N ARG A 87 -32.55 10.53 -25.30
CA ARG A 87 -33.97 10.16 -25.29
C ARG A 87 -34.61 10.32 -26.67
N LYS A 88 -34.47 11.49 -27.31
CA LYS A 88 -35.00 11.74 -28.67
C LYS A 88 -34.49 10.70 -29.66
N SER A 89 -33.18 10.42 -29.63
CA SER A 89 -32.57 9.42 -30.53
C SER A 89 -33.09 8.00 -30.30
N LEU A 90 -33.38 7.62 -29.04
CA LEU A 90 -33.89 6.30 -28.69
C LEU A 90 -35.38 6.17 -28.99
N LEU A 91 -36.18 7.20 -28.70
CA LEU A 91 -37.60 7.26 -29.07
C LEU A 91 -37.77 7.14 -30.59
N TYR A 92 -36.97 7.86 -31.37
CA TYR A 92 -37.00 7.74 -32.83
C TYR A 92 -36.74 6.29 -33.30
N LYS A 93 -35.77 5.60 -32.69
CA LYS A 93 -35.48 4.18 -33.01
C LYS A 93 -36.61 3.24 -32.60
N ILE A 94 -37.22 3.47 -31.44
CA ILE A 94 -38.35 2.68 -30.96
C ILE A 94 -39.55 2.90 -31.87
N GLN A 95 -39.89 4.14 -32.19
CA GLN A 95 -40.97 4.48 -33.13
C GLN A 95 -40.73 3.86 -34.50
N ALA A 96 -39.53 4.02 -35.06
CA ALA A 96 -39.19 3.43 -36.36
C ALA A 96 -39.35 1.90 -36.35
N LEU A 97 -38.93 1.23 -35.26
CA LEU A 97 -39.07 -0.21 -35.12
C LEU A 97 -40.54 -0.61 -34.92
N SER A 98 -41.29 0.06 -34.05
CA SER A 98 -42.70 -0.20 -33.84
C SER A 98 -43.54 0.02 -35.11
N SER A 99 -43.25 1.07 -35.88
CA SER A 99 -43.91 1.35 -37.16
C SER A 99 -43.63 0.27 -38.21
N GLN A 100 -42.43 -0.32 -38.26
CA GLN A 100 -42.12 -1.44 -39.15
C GLN A 100 -43.04 -2.65 -38.92
N TYR A 101 -43.50 -2.84 -37.68
CA TYR A 101 -44.35 -3.95 -37.29
C TYR A 101 -45.81 -3.54 -37.03
N GLY A 102 -46.20 -2.30 -37.36
CA GLY A 102 -47.58 -1.81 -37.24
C GLY A 102 -48.06 -1.56 -35.80
N LEU A 103 -47.13 -1.32 -34.87
CA LEU A 103 -47.45 -1.04 -33.47
C LEU A 103 -47.46 0.48 -33.21
N VAL A 104 -48.47 0.95 -32.48
CA VAL A 104 -48.57 2.35 -32.06
C VAL A 104 -47.82 2.54 -30.74
N VAL A 105 -46.88 3.47 -30.72
CA VAL A 105 -46.18 3.89 -29.50
C VAL A 105 -47.06 4.92 -28.78
N PRO A 106 -47.36 4.77 -27.48
CA PRO A 106 -48.11 5.77 -26.72
C PRO A 106 -47.45 7.15 -26.78
N SER A 107 -48.24 8.22 -26.87
CA SER A 107 -47.74 9.61 -26.95
C SER A 107 -46.86 9.97 -25.75
N ASP A 108 -47.23 9.46 -24.58
CA ASP A 108 -46.60 9.82 -23.31
C ASP A 108 -45.39 8.92 -23.01
N PHE A 109 -45.11 7.94 -23.87
CA PHE A 109 -44.07 6.94 -23.66
C PHE A 109 -42.67 7.58 -23.57
N GLY A 110 -42.04 7.45 -22.41
CA GLY A 110 -40.69 7.97 -22.15
C GLY A 110 -40.62 9.50 -22.14
N THR A 111 -41.75 10.20 -22.16
CA THR A 111 -41.77 11.66 -22.02
C THR A 111 -41.44 12.04 -20.57
N PRO A 112 -40.48 12.95 -20.37
CA PRO A 112 -40.10 13.34 -19.02
C PRO A 112 -41.25 14.04 -18.32
N MET A 113 -41.46 13.74 -17.03
CA MET A 113 -42.37 14.51 -16.20
C MET A 113 -42.05 16.02 -16.25
N PRO A 114 -43.09 16.88 -16.14
CA PRO A 114 -42.95 18.33 -16.03
C PRO A 114 -41.91 18.71 -14.97
N ARG A 115 -41.19 19.80 -15.21
CA ARG A 115 -40.07 20.24 -14.36
C ARG A 115 -40.46 20.35 -12.87
N LEU A 116 -41.67 20.84 -12.59
CA LEU A 116 -42.20 21.01 -11.23
C LEU A 116 -42.33 19.67 -10.48
N GLU A 117 -42.87 18.64 -11.14
CA GLU A 117 -43.05 17.32 -10.54
C GLU A 117 -41.72 16.59 -10.35
N ARG A 118 -40.77 16.81 -11.27
CA ARG A 118 -39.42 16.28 -11.16
C ARG A 118 -38.67 16.87 -9.96
N GLU A 119 -38.78 18.17 -9.73
CA GLU A 119 -38.13 18.83 -8.58
C GLU A 119 -38.74 18.30 -7.27
N ALA A 120 -40.06 18.12 -7.19
CA ALA A 120 -40.74 17.51 -6.04
C ALA A 120 -40.22 16.08 -5.75
N LEU A 121 -40.16 15.21 -6.76
CA LEU A 121 -39.64 13.85 -6.59
C LEU A 121 -38.16 13.79 -6.22
N GLN A 122 -37.33 14.70 -6.76
CA GLN A 122 -35.93 14.78 -6.38
C GLN A 122 -35.74 15.17 -4.92
N THR A 123 -36.55 16.09 -4.39
CA THR A 123 -36.46 16.47 -2.98
C THR A 123 -36.81 15.29 -2.06
N GLN A 124 -37.85 14.51 -2.40
CA GLN A 124 -38.23 13.31 -1.64
C GLN A 124 -37.15 12.23 -1.71
N GLN A 125 -36.64 11.92 -2.91
CA GLN A 125 -35.57 10.92 -3.07
C GLN A 125 -34.25 11.34 -2.43
N ALA A 126 -33.94 12.64 -2.40
CA ALA A 126 -32.74 13.15 -1.76
C ALA A 126 -32.77 12.93 -0.25
N ALA A 127 -33.94 13.05 0.39
CA ALA A 127 -34.11 12.77 1.81
C ALA A 127 -33.86 11.28 2.12
N VAL A 128 -34.45 10.38 1.32
CA VAL A 128 -34.25 8.92 1.46
C VAL A 128 -32.78 8.54 1.27
N LYS A 129 -32.13 9.03 0.21
CA LYS A 129 -30.71 8.74 -0.06
C LYS A 129 -29.77 9.28 1.02
N LYS A 130 -30.13 10.38 1.69
CA LYS A 130 -29.35 10.89 2.83
C LYS A 130 -29.47 9.95 4.03
N ALA A 131 -30.67 9.44 4.32
CA ALA A 131 -30.88 8.47 5.39
C ALA A 131 -30.13 7.16 5.12
N GLU A 132 -30.26 6.59 3.93
CA GLU A 132 -29.56 5.35 3.53
C GLU A 132 -28.04 5.48 3.62
N LYS A 133 -27.47 6.60 3.16
CA LYS A 133 -26.03 6.85 3.28
C LYS A 133 -25.59 6.92 4.73
N LYS A 134 -26.37 7.60 5.58
CA LYS A 134 -26.04 7.72 7.00
C LYS A 134 -26.01 6.35 7.66
N GLU A 135 -27.02 5.51 7.44
CA GLU A 135 -27.05 4.14 7.95
C GLU A 135 -25.87 3.29 7.46
N TYR A 136 -25.51 3.41 6.19
CA TYR A 136 -24.36 2.69 5.63
C TYR A 136 -23.05 3.10 6.31
N PHE A 137 -22.81 4.40 6.48
CA PHE A 137 -21.60 4.91 7.12
C PHE A 137 -21.56 4.58 8.62
N ASP A 138 -22.70 4.60 9.31
CA ASP A 138 -22.79 4.24 10.71
C ASP A 138 -22.46 2.75 10.92
N LYS A 139 -22.99 1.86 10.08
CA LYS A 139 -22.64 0.42 10.09
C LYS A 139 -21.16 0.18 9.78
N TYR A 140 -20.62 0.88 8.79
CA TYR A 140 -19.21 0.76 8.41
C TYR A 140 -18.26 1.22 9.52
N LYS A 141 -18.62 2.29 10.24
CA LYS A 141 -17.83 2.82 11.36
C LYS A 141 -17.73 1.80 12.50
N VAL A 142 -18.84 1.15 12.86
CA VAL A 142 -18.86 0.11 13.90
C VAL A 142 -17.97 -1.08 13.52
N ASP A 143 -18.05 -1.58 12.29
CA ASP A 143 -17.21 -2.70 11.83
C ASP A 143 -15.72 -2.32 11.80
N ARG A 144 -15.40 -1.10 11.36
CA ARG A 144 -14.02 -0.59 11.38
C ARG A 144 -13.48 -0.50 12.82
N ASP A 145 -14.24 0.07 13.74
CA ASP A 145 -13.81 0.27 15.13
C ASP A 145 -13.60 -1.08 15.83
N ALA A 146 -14.46 -2.08 15.56
CA ALA A 146 -14.28 -3.45 16.04
C ALA A 146 -12.97 -4.09 15.53
N ARG A 147 -12.66 -3.96 14.23
CA ARG A 147 -11.41 -4.49 13.66
C ARG A 147 -10.17 -3.82 14.23
N VAL A 148 -10.22 -2.50 14.46
CA VAL A 148 -9.10 -1.76 15.06
C VAL A 148 -8.88 -2.19 16.51
N ALA A 149 -9.93 -2.43 17.28
CA ALA A 149 -9.83 -2.91 18.66
C ALA A 149 -9.17 -4.31 18.73
N VAL A 150 -9.59 -5.24 17.88
CA VAL A 150 -8.98 -6.58 17.78
C VAL A 150 -7.50 -6.51 17.41
N ARG A 151 -7.15 -5.66 16.44
CA ARG A 151 -5.76 -5.49 16.01
C ARG A 151 -4.87 -4.93 17.13
N ARG A 152 -5.34 -3.93 17.86
CA ARG A 152 -4.59 -3.36 19.01
C ARG A 152 -4.37 -4.39 20.12
N ALA A 153 -5.36 -5.23 20.40
CA ALA A 153 -5.23 -6.29 21.40
C ALA A 153 -4.16 -7.34 20.98
N ALA A 154 -4.10 -7.69 19.70
CA ALA A 154 -3.08 -8.61 19.17
C ALA A 154 -1.67 -7.99 19.19
N GLU A 155 -1.53 -6.73 18.79
CA GLU A 155 -0.24 -6.02 18.78
C GLU A 155 0.36 -5.89 20.19
N ALA A 156 -0.46 -5.57 21.21
CA ALA A 156 -0.03 -5.45 22.60
C ALA A 156 0.61 -6.73 23.16
N GLY A 157 0.10 -7.92 22.80
CA GLY A 157 0.69 -9.20 23.20
C GLY A 157 2.09 -9.41 22.60
N THR A 158 2.27 -9.05 21.33
CA THR A 158 3.54 -9.25 20.63
C THR A 158 4.66 -8.29 21.07
N GLU A 159 4.32 -7.09 21.54
CA GLU A 159 5.30 -6.12 22.02
C GLU A 159 5.94 -6.52 23.36
N ALA A 160 5.15 -7.10 24.27
CA ALA A 160 5.65 -7.62 25.54
C ALA A 160 6.65 -8.77 25.33
N ASP A 161 6.35 -9.68 24.41
CA ASP A 161 7.23 -10.80 24.07
C ASP A 161 8.50 -10.36 23.33
N LYS A 162 8.40 -9.34 22.46
CA LYS A 162 9.57 -8.73 21.81
C LYS A 162 10.50 -8.09 22.84
N LYS A 163 9.96 -7.38 23.84
CA LYS A 163 10.76 -6.76 24.91
C LYS A 163 11.46 -7.81 25.78
N LYS A 164 10.77 -8.89 26.16
CA LYS A 164 11.38 -10.00 26.92
C LYS A 164 12.51 -10.66 26.14
N LYS A 165 12.32 -10.94 24.85
CA LYS A 165 13.36 -11.53 24.00
C LYS A 165 14.55 -10.59 23.78
N ALA A 166 14.31 -9.28 23.64
CA ALA A 166 15.39 -8.30 23.53
C ALA A 166 16.23 -8.21 24.81
N PHE A 167 15.57 -8.24 25.98
CA PHE A 167 16.26 -8.24 27.27
C PHE A 167 17.08 -9.51 27.50
N ALA A 168 16.53 -10.70 27.19
CA ALA A 168 17.26 -11.96 27.29
C ALA A 168 18.51 -11.98 26.40
N ARG A 169 18.40 -11.49 25.16
CA ARG A 169 19.56 -11.37 24.25
C ARG A 169 20.61 -10.39 24.74
N ALA A 170 20.20 -9.28 25.34
CA ALA A 170 21.12 -8.31 25.92
C ALA A 170 21.92 -8.94 27.08
N ALA A 171 21.24 -9.68 27.96
CA ALA A 171 21.87 -10.40 29.06
C ALA A 171 22.87 -11.48 28.56
N ASP A 172 22.49 -12.26 27.55
CA ASP A 172 23.37 -13.27 26.93
C ASP A 172 24.62 -12.67 26.25
N ILE A 173 24.51 -11.46 25.70
CA ILE A 173 25.66 -10.76 25.11
C ILE A 173 26.60 -10.27 26.21
N GLU A 174 26.05 -9.80 27.32
CA GLU A 174 26.83 -9.27 28.44
C GLU A 174 27.58 -10.38 29.18
N SER A 175 26.97 -11.55 29.40
CA SER A 175 27.67 -12.71 29.97
C SER A 175 28.83 -13.15 29.09
N LYS A 176 28.61 -13.34 27.77
CA LYS A 176 29.67 -13.71 26.83
C LYS A 176 30.81 -12.70 26.74
N LYS A 177 30.54 -11.41 27.00
CA LYS A 177 31.60 -10.39 27.06
C LYS A 177 32.44 -10.53 28.32
N ARG A 178 31.80 -10.79 29.47
CA ARG A 178 32.51 -11.02 30.74
C ARG A 178 33.38 -12.28 30.66
N ASP A 179 32.83 -13.37 30.14
CA ASP A 179 33.57 -14.63 29.98
C ASP A 179 34.83 -14.43 29.11
N LYS A 180 34.70 -13.71 27.99
CA LYS A 180 35.85 -13.36 27.12
C LYS A 180 36.87 -12.45 27.79
N GLU A 181 36.42 -11.51 28.61
CA GLU A 181 37.31 -10.61 29.33
C GLU A 181 38.09 -11.35 30.42
N GLU A 182 37.47 -12.33 31.07
CA GLU A 182 38.12 -13.22 32.03
C GLU A 182 39.14 -14.15 31.34
N GLU A 183 38.80 -14.71 30.18
CA GLU A 183 39.74 -15.49 29.36
C GLU A 183 40.97 -14.66 28.95
N LEU A 184 40.78 -13.42 28.48
CA LEU A 184 41.88 -12.53 28.11
C LEU A 184 42.78 -12.19 29.30
N LYS A 185 42.20 -11.90 30.47
CA LYS A 185 42.97 -11.66 31.70
C LYS A 185 43.77 -12.88 32.13
N GLN A 186 43.25 -14.08 31.90
CA GLN A 186 43.96 -15.32 32.20
C GLN A 186 45.13 -15.53 31.24
N ILE A 187 44.93 -15.30 29.95
CA ILE A 187 45.99 -15.35 28.93
C ILE A 187 47.11 -14.36 29.24
N GLU A 188 46.77 -13.10 29.57
CA GLU A 188 47.75 -12.08 29.95
C GLU A 188 48.57 -12.49 31.19
N LYS A 189 47.93 -13.08 32.20
CA LYS A 189 48.62 -13.61 33.38
C LYS A 189 49.56 -14.75 33.03
N ASP A 190 49.12 -15.69 32.20
CA ASP A 190 49.92 -16.84 31.78
C ASP A 190 51.13 -16.40 30.92
N GLU A 191 50.96 -15.38 30.08
CA GLU A 191 52.06 -14.77 29.31
C GLU A 191 53.05 -14.04 30.21
N GLN A 192 52.59 -13.28 31.19
CA GLN A 192 53.47 -12.64 32.18
C GLN A 192 54.28 -13.69 32.96
N LEU A 193 53.64 -14.78 33.40
CA LEU A 193 54.32 -15.88 34.08
C LEU A 193 55.38 -16.52 33.18
N LYS A 194 55.08 -16.78 31.91
CA LYS A 194 56.07 -17.28 30.93
C LYS A 194 57.25 -16.33 30.76
N LEU A 195 57.00 -15.03 30.63
CA LEU A 195 58.06 -14.02 30.50
C LEU A 195 58.95 -13.99 31.75
N THR A 196 58.37 -14.01 32.96
CA THR A 196 59.16 -14.06 34.19
C THR A 196 60.00 -15.33 34.31
N ALA A 197 59.47 -16.49 33.91
CA ALA A 197 60.23 -17.73 33.88
C ALA A 197 61.39 -17.68 32.87
N THR A 198 61.18 -17.10 31.68
CA THR A 198 62.26 -16.93 30.69
C THR A 198 63.35 -15.97 31.16
N LEU A 199 62.97 -14.90 31.88
CA LEU A 199 63.92 -13.95 32.45
C LEU A 199 64.73 -14.61 33.59
N ALA A 200 64.09 -15.40 34.44
CA ALA A 200 64.77 -16.13 35.50
C ALA A 200 65.79 -17.14 34.92
N ASN A 201 65.42 -17.90 33.90
CA ASN A 201 66.34 -18.83 33.23
C ASN A 201 67.50 -18.08 32.54
N ALA A 202 67.22 -16.95 31.89
CA ALA A 202 68.27 -16.14 31.25
C ALA A 202 69.24 -15.52 32.27
N GLN A 203 68.76 -15.16 33.46
CA GLN A 203 69.61 -14.72 34.57
C GLN A 203 70.49 -15.86 35.08
N GLU A 204 69.93 -17.05 35.28
CA GLU A 204 70.68 -18.23 35.70
C GLU A 204 71.77 -18.62 34.68
N ASP A 205 71.46 -18.55 33.38
CA ASP A 205 72.43 -18.80 32.32
C ASP A 205 73.53 -17.73 32.29
N ALA A 206 73.19 -16.45 32.48
CA ALA A 206 74.16 -15.36 32.57
C ALA A 206 75.07 -15.48 33.80
N GLU A 207 74.54 -15.92 34.94
CA GLU A 207 75.32 -16.21 36.16
C GLU A 207 76.29 -17.37 35.92
N LYS A 208 75.85 -18.46 35.29
CA LYS A 208 76.72 -19.60 34.93
C LYS A 208 77.80 -19.21 33.92
N GLU A 209 77.50 -18.33 32.96
CA GLU A 209 78.51 -17.80 32.03
C GLU A 209 79.51 -16.89 32.74
N ALA A 210 79.04 -16.02 33.64
CA ALA A 210 79.92 -15.18 34.45
C ALA A 210 80.86 -16.02 35.34
N GLU A 211 80.36 -17.10 35.93
CA GLU A 211 81.16 -18.04 36.73
C GLU A 211 82.24 -18.72 35.87
N LYS A 212 81.88 -19.22 34.68
CA LYS A 212 82.85 -19.80 33.73
C LYS A 212 83.91 -18.80 33.25
N VAL A 213 83.54 -17.54 33.05
CA VAL A 213 84.48 -16.49 32.67
C VAL A 213 85.41 -16.16 33.84
N ALA A 214 84.88 -16.06 35.06
CA ALA A 214 85.68 -15.85 36.26
C ALA A 214 86.67 -17.01 36.49
N GLU A 215 86.24 -18.26 36.28
CA GLU A 215 87.09 -19.45 36.38
C GLU A 215 88.23 -19.43 35.34
N LYS A 216 87.92 -19.10 34.08
CA LYS A 216 88.94 -18.95 33.02
C LYS A 216 89.92 -17.80 33.25
N VAL A 217 89.46 -16.69 33.84
CA VAL A 217 90.33 -15.56 34.19
C VAL A 217 91.24 -15.95 35.36
N ALA A 218 90.73 -16.68 36.35
CA ALA A 218 91.52 -17.21 37.46
C ALA A 218 92.58 -18.22 36.99
N GLU A 219 92.24 -19.11 36.06
CA GLU A 219 93.16 -20.09 35.47
C GLU A 219 94.28 -19.40 34.67
N LYS A 220 93.94 -18.40 33.83
CA LYS A 220 94.94 -17.60 33.11
C LYS A 220 95.84 -16.75 34.01
N ALA A 221 95.37 -16.34 35.18
CA ALA A 221 96.17 -15.59 36.15
C ALA A 221 97.12 -16.49 36.95
N ALA A 222 96.87 -17.81 36.99
CA ALA A 222 97.74 -18.78 37.65
C ALA A 222 98.89 -19.29 36.74
N ASP A 223 98.71 -19.21 35.41
CA ASP A 223 99.71 -19.61 34.41
C ASP A 223 100.72 -18.49 34.03
N ALA A 224 100.52 -17.25 34.50
CA ALA A 224 101.37 -16.08 34.24
C ALA A 224 102.32 -15.78 35.41
#